data_AF-A0A6J6TRC1-F1
#
_entry.id   AF-A0A6J6TRC1-F1
#
_cell.length_a   1.000
_cell.length_b   1.000
_cell.length_c   1.000
_cell.angle_alpha   90.00
_cell.angle_beta   90.00
_cell.angle_gamma   90.00
#
_symmetry.space_group_name_H-M   'P 1'
#
loop_
_entity.id
_entity.type
_entity.pdbx_description
1 polymer ?
#
loop_
_entity_poly.entity_id
_entity_poly.type
_entity_poly.pdbx_seq_one_letter_code
_entity_poly.pdbx_strand_id
1 'polypeptide(L)' 'MATRKHRIGIARIIAVMENADVVKPTMTKRGEPGTFYQGYDNRGREIELIVVEGEDYDLVVHAMPVDYRRRK' A
#
# COMPACT_ATOMS: atom_id res chain seq x y z
N MET A 1 -24.33 1.78 -2.39
CA MET A 1 -23.54 2.85 -1.71
C MET A 1 -22.06 2.56 -1.90
N ALA A 2 -21.34 3.36 -2.69
CA ALA A 2 -19.90 3.21 -2.84
C ALA A 2 -19.21 3.85 -1.62
N THR A 3 -18.95 3.06 -0.58
CA THR A 3 -18.00 3.44 0.48
C THR A 3 -16.67 3.69 -0.22
N ARG A 4 -16.29 4.97 -0.37
CA ARG A 4 -14.97 5.34 -0.89
C ARG A 4 -13.95 4.70 0.03
N LYS A 5 -13.33 3.61 -0.42
CA LYS A 5 -12.19 2.98 0.24
C LYS A 5 -11.19 4.08 0.59
N HIS A 6 -10.61 3.94 1.78
CA HIS A 6 -9.77 4.89 2.50
C HIS A 6 -9.12 5.97 1.62
N ARG A 7 -9.37 7.27 1.92
CA ARG A 7 -8.72 8.40 1.23
C ARG A 7 -7.21 8.41 1.54
N ILE A 8 -6.44 7.62 0.81
CA ILE A 8 -4.98 7.62 0.81
C ILE A 8 -4.55 8.27 -0.49
N GLY A 9 -3.93 9.46 -0.39
CA GLY A 9 -3.40 10.19 -1.54
C GLY A 9 -1.97 9.76 -1.86
N ILE A 10 -1.51 10.14 -3.05
CA ILE A 10 -0.19 9.76 -3.58
C ILE A 10 0.98 10.12 -2.65
N ALA A 11 0.97 11.30 -2.03
CA ALA A 11 2.03 11.72 -1.11
C ALA A 11 2.20 10.77 0.10
N ARG A 12 1.11 10.14 0.54
CA ARG A 12 1.15 9.18 1.65
C ARG A 12 1.67 7.81 1.20
N ILE A 13 1.39 7.43 -0.04
CA ILE A 13 1.93 6.20 -0.66
C ILE A 13 3.44 6.32 -0.79
N ILE A 14 3.92 7.44 -1.36
CA ILE A 14 5.35 7.72 -1.53
C ILE A 14 6.05 7.67 -0.16
N ALA A 15 5.50 8.36 0.84
CA ALA A 15 6.07 8.35 2.20
C ALA A 15 6.19 6.92 2.78
N VAL A 16 5.20 6.06 2.56
CA VAL A 16 5.22 4.67 3.05
C VAL A 16 6.26 3.84 2.31
N MET A 17 6.41 4.02 0.99
CA MET A 17 7.43 3.32 0.21
C MET A 17 8.85 3.73 0.63
N GLU A 18 9.07 5.02 0.90
CA GLU A 18 10.36 5.56 1.37
C GLU A 18 10.71 5.12 2.80
N ASN A 19 9.70 4.98 3.67
CA ASN A 19 9.87 4.67 5.10
C ASN A 19 9.33 3.27 5.45
N ALA A 20 9.43 2.32 4.52
CA ALA A 20 8.93 0.97 4.72
C ALA A 20 9.82 0.18 5.69
N ASP A 21 9.23 -0.29 6.79
CA ASP A 21 9.88 -1.22 7.72
C ASP A 21 9.86 -2.66 7.18
N VAL A 22 8.88 -2.98 6.33
CA VAL A 22 8.74 -4.29 5.69
C VAL A 22 8.59 -4.12 4.19
N VAL A 23 9.48 -4.74 3.45
CA VAL A 23 9.40 -4.88 1.99
C VAL A 23 9.58 -6.36 1.65
N LYS A 24 8.63 -6.94 0.91
CA LYS A 24 8.72 -8.34 0.49
C LYS A 24 7.96 -8.63 -0.81
N PRO A 25 8.40 -9.64 -1.60
CA PRO A 25 7.62 -10.12 -2.73
C PRO A 25 6.23 -10.60 -2.30
N THR A 26 5.24 -10.38 -3.15
CA THR A 26 3.87 -10.86 -2.95
C THR A 26 3.19 -11.16 -4.29
N MET A 27 1.98 -11.70 -4.24
CA MET A 27 1.13 -11.91 -5.40
C MET A 27 -0.14 -11.07 -5.22
N THR A 28 -0.54 -10.35 -6.27
CA THR A 28 -1.83 -9.65 -6.27
C THR A 28 -2.96 -10.66 -6.20
N LYS A 29 -4.19 -10.19 -5.89
CA LYS A 29 -5.38 -11.06 -5.93
C LYS A 29 -5.68 -11.65 -7.31
N ARG A 30 -5.07 -11.10 -8.37
CA ARG A 30 -5.19 -11.60 -9.74
C ARG A 30 -4.07 -12.58 -10.11
N GLY A 31 -3.14 -12.87 -9.20
CA GLY A 31 -2.01 -13.76 -9.45
C GLY A 31 -0.86 -13.08 -10.21
N GLU A 32 -0.79 -11.75 -10.19
CA GLU A 32 0.35 -11.02 -10.77
C GLU A 32 1.44 -10.85 -9.69
N PRO A 33 2.74 -10.88 -10.05
CA PRO A 33 3.81 -10.52 -9.13
C PRO A 33 3.67 -9.06 -8.69
N GLY A 34 3.98 -8.79 -7.42
CA GLY A 34 4.09 -7.44 -6.90
C GLY A 34 4.94 -7.37 -5.64
N THR A 35 5.12 -6.17 -5.13
CA THR A 35 5.90 -5.88 -3.92
C THR A 35 4.95 -5.39 -2.83
N PHE A 36 5.02 -6.03 -1.67
CA PHE A 36 4.33 -5.58 -0.46
C PHE A 36 5.22 -4.61 0.30
N TYR A 37 4.66 -3.44 0.65
CA TYR A 37 5.28 -2.48 1.56
C TYR A 37 4.41 -2.33 2.80
N GLN A 38 5.04 -2.21 3.96
CA GLN A 38 4.38 -1.76 5.18
C GLN A 38 5.30 -0.81 5.92
N GLY A 39 4.77 0.37 6.24
CA GLY A 39 5.50 1.45 6.89
C GLY A 39 4.58 2.60 7.25
N TYR A 40 5.18 3.69 7.73
CA TYR A 40 4.45 4.86 8.20
C TYR A 40 4.39 5.95 7.13
N ASP A 41 3.22 6.61 7.03
CA ASP A 41 3.12 7.84 6.24
C ASP A 41 3.64 9.07 6.99
N ASN A 42 3.65 10.22 6.31
CA ASN A 42 4.06 11.51 6.87
C ASN A 42 3.15 12.06 7.99
N ARG A 43 2.11 11.33 8.39
CA ARG A 43 1.23 11.67 9.52
C ARG A 43 1.31 10.62 10.64
N GLY A 44 2.29 9.72 10.58
CA GLY A 44 2.52 8.68 11.58
C GLY A 44 1.52 7.53 11.51
N ARG A 45 0.82 7.34 10.40
CA ARG A 45 -0.13 6.24 10.22
C ARG A 45 0.53 5.09 9.47
N GLU A 46 0.45 3.90 10.04
CA GLU A 46 0.93 2.68 9.40
C GLU A 46 -0.02 2.24 8.26
N ILE A 47 0.54 2.01 7.09
CA ILE A 47 -0.17 1.63 5.87
C ILE A 47 0.52 0.43 5.24
N GLU A 48 -0.27 -0.54 4.81
CA GLU A 48 0.15 -1.63 3.92
C GLU A 48 -0.18 -1.28 2.46
N LEU A 49 0.78 -1.51 1.56
CA LEU A 49 0.66 -1.32 0.12
C LEU A 49 0.95 -2.63 -0.62
N ILE A 50 0.31 -2.81 -1.78
CA ILE A 50 0.78 -3.73 -2.82
C ILE A 50 0.98 -2.92 -4.08
N VAL A 51 2.20 -2.98 -4.61
CA VAL A 51 2.64 -2.27 -5.81
C VAL A 51 3.02 -3.30 -6.85
N VAL A 52 2.54 -3.13 -8.08
CA VAL A 52 3.04 -3.83 -9.26
C VAL A 52 3.99 -2.89 -9.94
N GLU A 53 5.28 -3.21 -9.92
CA GLU A 53 6.34 -2.41 -10.53
C GLU A 53 6.29 -2.56 -12.06
N GLY A 54 6.33 -1.44 -12.77
CA GLY A 54 6.32 -1.40 -14.22
C GLY A 54 7.50 -0.58 -14.76
N GLU A 55 7.76 -0.68 -16.05
CA GLU A 55 8.89 0.04 -16.67
C GLU A 55 8.68 1.57 -16.66
N ASP A 56 7.46 2.03 -16.95
CA ASP A 56 7.12 3.46 -17.03
C ASP A 56 6.49 4.01 -15.74
N TYR A 57 5.77 3.16 -15.01
CA TYR A 57 5.05 3.56 -13.80
C TYR A 57 4.81 2.37 -12.87
N ASP A 58 4.77 2.68 -11.58
CA ASP A 58 4.34 1.76 -10.54
C ASP A 58 2.82 1.83 -10.34
N LEU A 59 2.18 0.67 -10.31
CA LEU A 59 0.74 0.56 -10.08
C LEU A 59 0.45 0.12 -8.64
N VAL A 60 -0.13 1.03 -7.85
CA VAL A 60 -0.61 0.72 -6.50
C VAL A 60 -1.98 0.04 -6.59
N VAL A 61 -2.01 -1.28 -6.42
CA VAL A 61 -3.25 -2.08 -6.51
C VAL A 61 -3.93 -2.27 -5.15
N HIS A 62 -3.21 -2.00 -4.06
CA HIS A 62 -3.74 -2.05 -2.70
C HIS A 62 -3.09 -0.96 -1.84
N ALA A 63 -3.90 -0.26 -1.05
CA ALA A 63 -3.45 0.64 0.00
C ALA A 63 -4.45 0.62 1.14
N MET A 64 -4.03 0.15 2.31
CA MET A 64 -4.91 0.07 3.48
C MET A 64 -4.16 0.44 4.77
N PRO A 65 -4.79 1.18 5.69
CA PRO A 65 -4.23 1.37 7.02
C PRO A 65 -4.23 0.05 7.80
N VAL A 66 -3.13 -0.25 8.49
CA VAL A 66 -2.96 -1.53 9.21
C VAL A 66 -4.01 -1.70 10.32
N ASP A 67 -4.36 -0.62 11.01
CA ASP A 67 -5.37 -0.63 12.09
C ASP A 67 -6.76 -1.13 11.64
N TYR A 68 -7.07 -1.02 10.35
CA TYR A 68 -8.36 -1.43 9.81
C TYR A 68 -8.40 -2.93 9.55
N ARG A 69 -7.23 -3.55 9.37
CA ARG A 69 -7.08 -4.99 9.25
C ARG A 69 -7.25 -5.69 10.60
N ARG A 70 -6.82 -5.05 11.69
CA ARG A 70 -6.93 -5.58 13.07
C ARG A 70 -8.34 -5.52 13.67
N ARG A 71 -9.27 -4.80 13.06
CA ARG A 71 -10.67 -4.68 13.51
C ARG A 71 -11.61 -5.71 12.85
N LYS A 72 -11.06 -6.75 12.21
CA LYS A 72 -11.80 -7.81 11.53
C LYS A 72 -11.44 -9.15 12.15
#